data_AF-A0A0V1IML5-F1
#
_entry.id   AF-A0A0V1IML5-F1
#
_cell.length_a   1.000
_cell.length_b   1.000
_cell.length_c   1.000
_cell.angle_alpha   90.00
_cell.angle_beta   90.00
_cell.angle_gamma   90.00
#
_symmetry.space_group_name_H-M   'P 1'
#
loop_
_entity.id
_entity.type
_entity.pdbx_description
1 polymer ?
#
loop_
_entity_poly.entity_id
_entity_poly.type
_entity_poly.pdbx_seq_one_letter_code
_entity_poly.pdbx_strand_id
1 'polypeptide(L)' 'MASNFFELSDSETYYVSTMEMHVGKQNEGPHQISTSPAAVVKRLCCAIAGSKRDITMDNWFMSNFLKSGQ' A
#
# COMPACT_ATOMS: atom_id res chain seq x y z
N MET A 1 16.30 -14.57 2.81
CA MET A 1 15.65 -13.31 2.41
C MET A 1 14.16 -13.56 2.46
N ALA A 2 13.47 -13.06 3.49
CA ALA A 2 12.02 -13.18 3.55
C ALA A 2 11.42 -12.04 2.71
N SER A 3 10.79 -12.38 1.59
CA SER A 3 10.00 -11.45 0.80
C SER A 3 8.64 -11.28 1.48
N ASN A 4 8.33 -10.06 1.92
CA ASN A 4 7.02 -9.73 2.47
C ASN A 4 6.12 -9.26 1.34
N PHE A 5 4.83 -9.59 1.40
CA PHE A 5 3.82 -9.09 0.47
C PHE A 5 2.89 -8.13 1.19
N PHE A 6 2.48 -7.08 0.49
CA PHE A 6 1.38 -6.22 0.91
C PHE A 6 0.21 -6.44 -0.03
N GLU A 7 -1.00 -6.50 0.51
CA GLU A 7 -2.21 -6.74 -0.26
C GLU A 7 -3.33 -5.80 0.15
N LEU A 8 -4.23 -5.54 -0.80
CA LEU A 8 -5.54 -4.98 -0.57
C LEU A 8 -6.58 -6.07 -0.84
N SER A 9 -7.24 -6.51 0.21
CA SER A 9 -8.29 -7.52 0.15
C SER A 9 -9.64 -6.95 0.60
N ASP A 10 -10.70 -7.52 0.05
CA ASP A 10 -12.04 -7.29 0.54
C ASP A 10 -12.24 -7.99 1.90
N SER A 11 -12.81 -7.30 2.89
CA SER A 11 -12.88 -7.79 4.27
C SER A 11 -13.88 -8.93 4.49
N GLU A 12 -14.84 -9.12 3.57
CA GLU A 12 -15.89 -10.15 3.71
C GLU A 12 -15.57 -11.36 2.83
N THR A 13 -15.21 -11.11 1.58
CA THR A 13 -14.95 -12.16 0.58
C THR A 13 -13.49 -12.62 0.55
N TYR A 14 -12.60 -11.89 1.22
CA TYR A 14 -11.15 -12.10 1.18
C TYR A 14 -10.56 -12.03 -0.25
N TYR A 15 -11.29 -11.39 -1.18
CA TYR A 15 -10.83 -11.24 -2.55
C TYR A 15 -9.70 -10.21 -2.63
N VAL A 16 -8.52 -10.64 -3.10
CA VAL A 16 -7.34 -9.78 -3.27
C VAL A 16 -7.48 -8.95 -4.54
N SER A 17 -7.68 -7.65 -4.39
CA SER A 17 -7.81 -6.70 -5.50
C SER A 17 -6.44 -6.26 -6.05
N THR A 18 -5.43 -6.14 -5.19
CA THR A 18 -4.07 -5.72 -5.59
C THR A 18 -3.06 -6.30 -4.60
N MET A 19 -1.92 -6.76 -5.11
CA MET A 19 -0.81 -7.28 -4.30
C MET A 19 0.52 -6.69 -4.80
N GLU A 20 1.38 -6.28 -3.87
CA GLU A 20 2.69 -5.72 -4.13
C GLU A 20 3.78 -6.46 -3.32
N MET A 21 4.91 -6.73 -3.95
CA MET A 21 6.06 -7.37 -3.30
C MET A 21 6.96 -6.32 -2.63
N HIS A 22 7.25 -6.50 -1.34
CA HIS A 22 8.22 -5.69 -0.60
C HIS A 22 9.62 -6.29 -0.70
N VAL A 23 10.50 -5.61 -1.44
CA VAL A 23 11.88 -6.04 -1.72
C VAL A 23 12.95 -5.27 -0.94
N GLY A 24 12.56 -4.46 0.05
CA GLY A 24 13.49 -3.53 0.72
C GLY A 24 13.88 -2.34 -0.17
N LYS A 25 15.09 -1.80 -0.01
CA LYS A 25 15.55 -0.65 -0.80
C LYS A 25 15.93 -1.11 -2.21
N GLN A 26 15.20 -0.64 -3.21
CA GLN A 26 15.55 -0.84 -4.61
C GLN A 26 16.84 -0.09 -4.98
N ASN A 27 17.64 -0.68 -5.86
CA ASN A 27 18.81 -0.03 -6.45
C ASN A 27 18.38 1.24 -7.21
N GLU A 28 19.28 2.21 -7.28
CA GLU A 28 19.06 3.43 -8.07
C GLU A 28 18.91 3.08 -9.56
N GLY A 29 17.93 3.71 -10.22
CA GLY A 29 17.65 3.45 -11.62
C GLY A 29 16.25 3.92 -12.04
N PRO A 30 15.91 3.80 -13.33
CA PRO A 30 14.65 4.32 -13.88
C PRO A 30 13.39 3.64 -13.34
N HIS A 31 13.55 2.49 -12.68
CA HIS A 31 12.44 1.72 -12.09
C HIS A 31 12.42 1.78 -10.56
N GLN A 32 13.23 2.65 -9.95
CA GLN A 32 13.21 2.84 -8.50
C GLN A 32 11.90 3.55 -8.10
N ILE A 33 11.16 2.92 -7.19
CA ILE A 33 9.87 3.41 -6.69
C ILE A 33 9.98 3.60 -5.18
N SER A 34 9.31 4.64 -4.67
CA SER A 34 9.23 4.87 -3.22
C SER A 34 8.55 3.70 -2.51
N THR A 35 9.25 3.12 -1.54
CA THR A 35 8.75 2.11 -0.60
C THR A 35 8.21 2.72 0.69
N SER A 36 8.03 4.04 0.73
CA SER A 36 7.40 4.70 1.88
C SER A 36 5.96 4.17 2.08
N PRO A 37 5.46 4.05 3.32
CA PRO A 37 4.13 3.49 3.57
C PRO A 37 3.02 4.22 2.79
N ALA A 38 3.09 5.55 2.69
CA ALA A 38 2.09 6.35 1.96
C ALA A 38 2.09 6.04 0.45
N ALA A 39 3.27 5.82 -0.14
CA ALA A 39 3.39 5.47 -1.56
C ALA A 39 2.85 4.07 -1.84
N VAL A 40 3.11 3.11 -0.94
CA VAL A 40 2.58 1.75 -1.02
C VAL A 40 1.05 1.75 -0.94
N VAL A 41 0.46 2.43 0.05
CA VAL A 41 -1.01 2.51 0.19
C VAL A 41 -1.67 3.10 -1.05
N LYS A 42 -1.12 4.20 -1.60
CA LYS A 42 -1.65 4.82 -2.82
C LYS A 42 -1.67 3.85 -4.01
N ARG A 43 -0.64 3.01 -4.16
CA ARG A 43 -0.58 2.01 -5.23
C ARG A 43 -1.57 0.88 -5.01
N LEU A 44 -1.58 0.29 -3.82
CA LEU A 44 -2.53 -0.77 -3.46
C LEU A 44 -3.98 -0.33 -3.63
N CYS A 45 -4.31 0.89 -3.22
CA CYS A 45 -5.67 1.42 -3.28
C CYS A 45 -6.07 2.00 -4.65
N CYS A 46 -5.16 1.99 -5.63
CA CYS A 46 -5.46 2.52 -6.97
C CYS A 46 -6.65 1.79 -7.62
N ALA A 47 -6.76 0.47 -7.41
CA ALA A 47 -7.86 -0.35 -7.93
C ALA A 47 -9.24 0.03 -7.34
N ILE A 48 -9.28 0.72 -6.20
CA ILE A 48 -10.52 1.10 -5.52
C ILE A 48 -10.70 2.62 -5.42
N ALA A 49 -9.84 3.39 -6.09
CA ALA A 49 -9.88 4.84 -6.05
C ALA A 49 -11.22 5.37 -6.57
N GLY A 50 -11.84 6.29 -5.82
CA GLY A 50 -13.15 6.86 -6.17
C GLY A 50 -14.36 5.98 -5.85
N SER A 51 -14.18 4.77 -5.31
CA SER A 51 -15.31 3.88 -4.98
C SER A 51 -16.05 4.24 -3.69
N LYS A 52 -15.57 5.26 -2.95
CA LYS A 52 -16.09 5.67 -1.63
C LYS A 52 -16.12 4.53 -0.59
N ARG A 53 -15.20 3.57 -0.71
CA ARG A 53 -15.01 2.49 0.26
C ARG A 53 -14.09 2.94 1.39
N ASP A 54 -14.38 2.49 2.60
CA ASP A 54 -13.48 2.65 3.73
C ASP A 54 -12.32 1.65 3.65
N ILE A 55 -11.16 2.06 4.17
CA ILE A 55 -9.94 1.24 4.18
C ILE A 55 -9.50 1.07 5.62
N THR A 56 -9.41 -0.18 6.05
CA THR A 56 -8.78 -0.58 7.32
C THR A 56 -7.36 -1.02 7.03
N MET A 57 -6.38 -0.48 7.76
CA MET A 57 -4.96 -0.79 7.56
C MET A 57 -4.22 -0.86 8.90
N ASP A 58 -3.12 -1.60 8.94
CA ASP A 58 -2.23 -1.65 10.10
C ASP A 58 -1.57 -0.29 10.40
N ASN A 59 -1.20 -0.07 11.66
CA ASN A 59 -0.55 1.16 12.12
C ASN A 59 0.75 1.49 11.34
N TRP A 60 1.45 0.49 10.81
CA TRP A 60 2.62 0.71 9.96
C TRP A 60 2.32 1.63 8.75
N PHE A 61 1.10 1.54 8.20
CA PHE A 61 0.64 2.35 7.07
C PHE A 61 0.13 3.75 7.48
N MET A 62 -0.20 3.95 8.76
CA MET A 62 -0.81 5.18 9.30
C MET A 62 0.16 6.36 9.44
N SER A 63 1.47 6.11 9.46
CA SER A 63 2.53 7.10 9.78
C SER A 63 2.50 8.39 8.94
N ASN A 64 1.84 8.38 7.78
CA ASN A 64 1.80 9.51 6.85
C ASN A 64 0.40 10.07 6.56
N PHE A 65 -0.68 9.34 6.87
CA PHE A 65 -2.05 9.81 6.57
C PHE A 65 -2.51 10.92 7.54
N LEU A 66 -2.12 10.82 8.82
CA LEU A 66 -2.49 11.78 9.87
C LEU A 66 -1.88 13.19 9.72
N LYS A 67 -0.87 13.36 8.84
CA LYS A 67 -0.18 14.66 8.67
C LYS A 67 -0.76 15.54 7.56
N SER A 68 -1.75 15.06 6.81
CA SER A 68 -2.37 15.82 5.70
C SER A 68 -3.59 16.66 6.09
N GLY A 69 -3.87 16.77 7.40
CA GLY A 69 -4.93 17.60 7.98
C GLY A 69 -4.44 18.90 8.64
N GLN A 70 -3.29 19.44 8.23
CA GLN A 70 -2.84 20.80 8.57
C GLN A 70 -2.61 21.62 7.31
#